data_AF-A0AA35LRY6-F1
#
_entry.id   AF-A0AA35LRY6-F1
#
_cell.length_a   1.000
_cell.length_b   1.000
_cell.length_c   1.000
_cell.angle_alpha   90.00
_cell.angle_beta   90.00
_cell.angle_gamma   90.00
#
_symmetry.space_group_name_H-M   'P 1'
#
loop_
_entity.id
_entity.type
_entity.pdbx_description
1 polymer ?
#
loop_
_entity_poly.entity_id
_entity_poly.type
_entity_poly.pdbx_seq_one_letter_code
_entity_poly.pdbx_strand_id
1 'polypeptide(L)'
;MAMNSLHNIATLIKRLEAVTSRLEDIATSADSLGLHPDDAHIVKDIATTLAPVSTNPPEPQRQYSGGAMARPPEDIPVDVTLLDSFVKTGMGPFFELSHKIGGVVAEQAAFLRKGFEVQRGILLVISKAKKPHGDNVAEKAYKNLLQPMEDVISSIRRIQQENRGTPAFNMLSAVADGSFALTWTTVESRPWKQAEESLTMAQFFGNKVLKEHPRGSLEAQWVETYYALFGELASFLREAYPYGITWNSQGDVLGNVIAGDAA
;
A
#
# COMPACT_ATOMS: atom_id res chain seq x y z
N MET A 1 -18.02 -9.41 19.75
CA MET A 1 -17.89 -9.54 18.28
C MET A 1 -19.09 -9.02 17.47
N ALA A 2 -20.21 -8.57 18.08
CA ALA A 2 -21.38 -8.12 17.30
C ALA A 2 -21.32 -6.65 16.80
N MET A 3 -20.58 -5.75 17.46
CA MET A 3 -20.61 -4.31 17.14
C MET A 3 -19.85 -3.92 15.86
N ASN A 4 -18.82 -4.66 15.46
CA ASN A 4 -18.09 -4.41 14.21
C ASN A 4 -18.91 -4.82 12.97
N SER A 5 -19.72 -5.88 13.09
CA SER A 5 -20.62 -6.31 12.01
C SER A 5 -21.72 -5.26 11.73
N LEU A 6 -22.28 -4.66 12.79
CA LEU A 6 -23.27 -3.59 12.68
C LEU A 6 -22.74 -2.31 12.01
N HIS A 7 -21.48 -1.94 12.27
CA HIS A 7 -20.85 -0.77 11.63
C HIS A 7 -20.57 -1.01 10.14
N ASN A 8 -20.20 -2.23 9.75
CA ASN A 8 -20.01 -2.59 8.34
C ASN A 8 -21.33 -2.55 7.56
N ILE A 9 -22.42 -3.05 8.16
CA ILE A 9 -23.75 -3.02 7.55
C ILE A 9 -24.26 -1.58 7.40
N ALA A 10 -24.11 -0.75 8.44
CA ALA A 10 -24.51 0.67 8.37
C ALA A 10 -23.75 1.44 7.27
N THR A 11 -22.49 1.09 7.05
CA THR A 11 -21.65 1.69 5.99
C THR A 11 -22.08 1.22 4.60
N LEU A 12 -22.42 -0.07 4.45
CA LEU A 12 -22.97 -0.62 3.21
C LEU A 12 -24.31 0.00 2.84
N ILE A 13 -25.20 0.21 3.81
CA ILE A 13 -26.51 0.84 3.61
C ILE A 13 -26.36 2.28 3.11
N LYS A 14 -25.51 3.09 3.75
CA LYS A 14 -25.27 4.48 3.31
C LYS A 14 -24.68 4.56 1.90
N ARG A 15 -23.83 3.61 1.52
CA ARG A 15 -23.28 3.53 0.15
C ARG A 15 -24.35 3.13 -0.86
N LEU A 16 -25.23 2.20 -0.51
CA LEU A 16 -26.37 1.82 -1.34
C LEU A 16 -27.32 3.01 -1.56
N GLU A 17 -27.67 3.75 -0.51
CA GLU A 17 -28.51 4.95 -0.60
C GLU A 17 -27.88 6.04 -1.49
N ALA A 18 -26.56 6.22 -1.42
CA ALA A 18 -25.85 7.18 -2.27
C ALA A 18 -25.81 6.76 -3.75
N VAL A 19 -25.71 5.45 -4.02
CA VAL A 19 -25.74 4.91 -5.38
C VAL A 19 -27.14 5.00 -5.97
N THR A 20 -28.19 4.71 -5.20
CA THR A 20 -29.58 4.83 -5.67
C THR A 20 -29.96 6.29 -5.92
N SER A 21 -29.54 7.21 -5.04
CA SER A 21 -29.75 8.65 -5.23
C SER A 21 -29.09 9.16 -6.53
N ARG A 22 -27.87 8.71 -6.84
CA ARG A 22 -27.22 9.06 -8.12
C ARG A 22 -27.91 8.46 -9.34
N LEU A 23 -28.47 7.26 -9.23
CA LEU A 23 -29.19 6.63 -10.34
C LEU A 23 -30.48 7.38 -10.66
N GLU A 24 -31.20 7.83 -9.64
CA GLU A 24 -32.42 8.63 -9.77
C GLU A 24 -32.13 10.03 -10.34
N ASP A 25 -31.00 10.65 -9.97
CA ASP A 25 -30.58 11.95 -10.50
C ASP A 25 -30.21 11.86 -11.99
N ILE A 26 -29.55 10.78 -12.41
CA ILE A 26 -29.24 10.49 -13.82
C ILE A 26 -30.52 10.20 -14.63
N ALA A 27 -31.44 9.41 -14.08
CA ALA A 27 -32.71 9.11 -14.73
C ALA A 27 -33.56 10.38 -14.93
N THR A 28 -33.62 11.25 -13.92
CA THR A 28 -34.34 12.53 -13.98
C THR A 28 -33.68 13.48 -15.00
N SER A 29 -32.35 13.47 -15.07
CA SER A 29 -31.59 14.24 -16.06
C SER A 29 -31.82 13.74 -17.50
N ALA A 30 -31.94 12.43 -17.70
CA ALA A 30 -32.24 11.84 -19.01
C ALA A 30 -33.67 12.14 -19.48
N ASP A 31 -34.64 12.16 -18.56
CA ASP A 31 -36.04 12.50 -18.85
C ASP A 31 -36.21 13.98 -19.22
N SER A 32 -35.42 14.87 -18.58
CA SER A 32 -35.36 16.30 -18.93
C SER A 32 -34.80 16.60 -20.32
N LEU A 33 -34.14 15.63 -20.96
CA LEU A 33 -33.64 15.69 -22.34
C LEU A 33 -34.55 14.96 -23.36
N GLY A 34 -35.69 14.41 -22.91
CA GLY A 34 -36.70 13.81 -23.79
C GLY A 34 -36.24 12.57 -24.56
N LEU A 35 -35.24 11.83 -24.05
CA LEU A 35 -34.74 10.62 -24.70
C LEU A 35 -35.46 9.39 -24.15
N HIS A 36 -36.50 8.95 -24.85
CA HIS A 36 -37.19 7.69 -24.58
C HIS A 36 -36.37 6.51 -25.15
N PRO A 37 -36.25 5.38 -24.43
CA PRO A 37 -35.48 4.22 -24.88
C PRO A 37 -36.35 3.31 -25.74
N ASP A 38 -36.68 3.75 -26.95
CA ASP A 38 -37.21 2.91 -28.03
C ASP A 38 -36.97 3.68 -29.33
N ASP A 39 -35.76 3.56 -29.89
CA ASP A 39 -35.49 3.65 -31.33
C ASP A 39 -34.00 3.41 -31.58
N ALA A 40 -33.65 2.11 -31.62
CA ALA A 40 -32.40 1.67 -32.23
C ALA A 40 -32.55 1.77 -33.76
N HIS A 41 -32.32 2.96 -34.34
CA HIS A 41 -31.84 3.15 -35.71
C HIS A 41 -31.68 4.64 -35.98
N ILE A 42 -30.44 5.09 -36.18
CA ILE A 42 -29.92 6.01 -37.22
C ILE A 42 -28.57 6.50 -36.69
N VAL A 43 -27.58 5.65 -36.91
CA VAL A 43 -26.20 6.08 -37.08
C VAL A 43 -26.13 6.82 -38.41
N LYS A 44 -25.36 7.91 -38.44
CA LYS A 44 -24.83 8.62 -39.64
C LYS A 44 -25.63 9.86 -40.06
N ASP A 45 -25.31 11.00 -39.45
CA ASP A 45 -25.06 12.28 -40.13
C ASP A 45 -25.04 13.45 -39.15
N ILE A 46 -23.88 13.73 -38.53
CA ILE A 46 -23.53 15.10 -38.11
C ILE A 46 -22.00 15.26 -38.21
N ALA A 47 -21.49 15.23 -39.43
CA ALA A 47 -20.20 15.81 -39.76
C ALA A 47 -20.45 17.05 -40.62
N THR A 48 -19.82 18.17 -40.27
CA THR A 48 -19.88 19.46 -40.97
C THR A 48 -21.20 20.19 -40.67
N THR A 49 -21.21 21.24 -39.85
CA THR A 49 -20.78 22.59 -40.25
C THR A 49 -20.85 23.48 -39.00
N LEU A 50 -20.08 24.57 -39.00
CA LEU A 50 -20.12 25.76 -38.13
C LEU A 50 -18.95 25.87 -37.14
N ALA A 51 -17.86 26.44 -37.66
CA ALA A 51 -16.88 27.19 -36.88
C ALA A 51 -17.56 28.38 -36.17
N PRO A 52 -17.12 28.75 -34.95
CA PRO A 52 -17.32 30.09 -34.43
C PRO A 52 -16.05 30.92 -34.55
N VAL A 53 -16.29 32.11 -35.08
CA VAL A 53 -15.44 33.30 -35.22
C VAL A 53 -14.79 33.71 -33.89
N SER A 54 -13.49 33.99 -33.95
CA SER A 54 -12.78 34.77 -32.92
C SER A 54 -13.29 36.21 -32.89
N THR A 55 -13.86 36.63 -31.76
CA THR A 55 -13.95 38.06 -31.38
C THR A 55 -13.65 38.16 -29.88
N ASN A 56 -12.53 38.78 -29.54
CA ASN A 56 -12.17 39.15 -28.17
C ASN A 56 -12.90 40.45 -27.77
N PRO A 57 -13.50 40.52 -26.57
CA PRO A 57 -13.68 41.77 -25.82
C PRO A 57 -12.57 41.95 -24.77
N PRO A 58 -12.11 43.19 -24.47
CA PRO A 58 -11.06 43.43 -23.49
C PRO A 58 -11.60 43.37 -22.06
N GLU A 59 -11.03 42.49 -21.23
CA GLU A 59 -11.37 42.36 -19.81
C GLU A 59 -10.46 43.26 -18.93
N PRO A 60 -10.98 43.96 -17.91
CA PRO A 60 -10.19 44.83 -17.03
C PRO A 60 -9.29 44.02 -16.09
N GLN A 61 -7.99 44.36 -16.07
CA GLN A 61 -6.98 43.75 -15.22
C GLN A 61 -7.33 43.87 -13.72
N ARG A 62 -7.65 42.75 -13.06
CA ARG A 62 -7.52 42.64 -11.61
C ARG A 62 -6.16 42.03 -11.27
N GLN A 63 -5.32 42.83 -10.61
CA GLN A 63 -4.13 42.36 -9.91
C GLN A 63 -4.55 41.36 -8.81
N TYR A 64 -4.08 40.12 -8.91
CA TYR A 64 -4.09 39.19 -7.79
C TYR A 64 -2.65 39.01 -7.32
N SER A 65 -2.31 39.71 -6.24
CA SER A 65 -1.21 39.37 -5.34
C SER A 65 -1.52 38.01 -4.70
N GLY A 66 -0.93 36.94 -5.24
CA GLY A 66 -1.06 35.58 -4.73
C GLY A 66 -0.21 35.38 -3.48
N GLY A 67 -0.80 35.59 -2.30
CA GLY A 67 -0.30 34.99 -1.07
C GLY A 67 -0.34 33.47 -1.19
N ALA A 68 0.73 32.80 -0.75
CA ALA A 68 0.81 31.36 -0.69
C ALA A 68 -0.36 30.81 0.16
N MET A 69 -1.36 30.22 -0.49
CA MET A 69 -2.36 29.44 0.20
C MET A 69 -1.68 28.18 0.74
N ALA A 70 -1.76 28.00 2.06
CA ALA A 70 -1.38 26.76 2.71
C ALA A 70 -2.12 25.60 2.04
N ARG A 71 -1.36 24.57 1.68
CA ARG A 71 -1.86 23.32 1.08
C ARG A 71 -2.95 22.74 1.99
N PRO A 72 -4.13 22.34 1.47
CA PRO A 72 -5.09 21.57 2.24
C PRO A 72 -4.42 20.32 2.81
N PRO A 73 -4.88 19.77 3.96
CA PRO A 73 -4.39 18.49 4.45
C PRO A 73 -4.56 17.45 3.34
N GLU A 74 -3.46 16.86 2.87
CA GLU A 74 -3.55 15.73 1.96
C GLU A 74 -4.20 14.56 2.71
N ASP A 75 -5.38 14.15 2.25
CA ASP A 75 -6.03 12.95 2.77
C ASP A 75 -5.12 11.74 2.49
N ILE A 76 -4.81 10.97 3.55
CA ILE A 76 -3.99 9.77 3.45
C ILE A 76 -4.70 8.76 2.56
N PRO A 77 -4.03 8.17 1.54
CA PRO A 77 -4.62 7.14 0.69
C PRO A 77 -5.21 5.97 1.49
N VAL A 78 -6.32 5.40 0.98
CA VAL A 78 -7.05 4.32 1.66
C VAL A 78 -6.19 3.08 1.85
N ASP A 79 -5.41 2.73 0.84
CA ASP A 79 -4.46 1.60 0.83
C ASP A 79 -3.31 1.79 1.84
N VAL A 80 -2.85 3.02 2.04
CA VAL A 80 -1.90 3.38 3.12
C VAL A 80 -2.55 3.23 4.50
N THR A 81 -3.83 3.59 4.64
CA THR A 81 -4.58 3.40 5.89
C THR A 81 -4.83 1.90 6.19
N LEU A 82 -5.04 1.09 5.17
CA LEU A 82 -5.13 -0.37 5.29
C LEU A 82 -3.78 -0.97 5.73
N LEU A 83 -2.66 -0.46 5.19
CA LEU A 83 -1.33 -0.85 5.67
C LEU A 83 -1.15 -0.49 7.15
N ASP A 84 -1.51 0.72 7.56
CA ASP A 84 -1.43 1.16 8.97
C ASP A 84 -2.24 0.24 9.89
N SER A 85 -3.42 -0.20 9.42
CA SER A 85 -4.25 -1.18 10.14
C SER A 85 -3.56 -2.54 10.24
N PHE A 86 -3.02 -3.06 9.13
CA PHE A 86 -2.25 -4.31 9.12
C PHE A 86 -1.05 -4.26 10.08
N VAL A 87 -0.26 -3.18 10.06
CA VAL A 87 0.91 -3.04 10.94
C VAL A 87 0.47 -3.03 12.41
N LYS A 88 -0.64 -2.35 12.72
CA LYS A 88 -1.18 -2.27 14.08
C LYS A 88 -1.73 -3.60 14.58
N THR A 89 -2.48 -4.34 13.76
CA THR A 89 -3.21 -5.54 14.21
C THR A 89 -2.50 -6.84 13.83
N GLY A 90 -2.02 -6.95 12.59
CA GLY A 90 -1.41 -8.16 12.05
C GLY A 90 -0.03 -8.47 12.62
N MET A 91 0.75 -7.44 12.98
CA MET A 91 2.11 -7.63 13.56
C MET A 91 2.14 -7.64 15.08
N GLY A 92 1.05 -7.25 15.76
CA GLY A 92 1.00 -7.07 17.21
C GLY A 92 1.47 -8.31 17.98
N PRO A 93 0.83 -9.49 17.77
CA PRO A 93 1.19 -10.71 18.50
C PRO A 93 2.65 -11.14 18.32
N PHE A 94 3.15 -11.09 17.07
CA PHE A 94 4.54 -11.42 16.77
C PHE A 94 5.52 -10.48 17.48
N PHE A 95 5.26 -9.18 17.46
CA PHE A 95 6.14 -8.21 18.10
C PHE A 95 6.12 -8.34 19.63
N GLU A 96 4.95 -8.55 20.22
CA GLU A 96 4.81 -8.79 21.67
C GLU A 96 5.62 -10.01 22.12
N LEU A 97 5.53 -11.13 21.39
CA LEU A 97 6.31 -12.33 21.70
C LEU A 97 7.81 -12.12 21.46
N SER A 98 8.19 -11.42 20.39
CA SER A 98 9.60 -11.07 20.13
C SER A 98 10.18 -10.26 21.28
N HIS A 99 9.41 -9.32 21.82
CA HIS A 99 9.82 -8.48 22.94
C HIS A 99 9.90 -9.25 24.27
N LYS A 100 9.02 -10.24 24.48
CA LYS A 100 9.07 -11.15 25.63
C LYS A 100 10.29 -12.08 25.57
N ILE A 101 10.67 -12.56 24.39
CA ILE A 101 11.90 -13.34 24.19
C ILE A 101 13.13 -12.45 24.40
N GLY A 102 13.09 -11.22 23.90
CA GLY A 102 14.11 -10.20 24.15
C GLY A 102 15.38 -10.39 23.31
N GLY A 103 16.42 -9.65 23.70
CA GLY A 103 17.73 -9.68 23.04
C GLY A 103 17.67 -9.40 21.54
N VAL A 104 18.50 -10.11 20.77
CA VAL A 104 18.63 -9.96 19.31
C VAL A 104 17.36 -10.34 18.54
N VAL A 105 16.47 -11.15 19.13
CA VAL A 105 15.17 -11.47 18.52
C VAL A 105 14.26 -10.25 18.52
N ALA A 106 14.18 -9.54 19.65
CA ALA A 106 13.41 -8.30 19.75
C ALA A 106 13.98 -7.21 18.83
N GLU A 107 15.31 -7.09 18.77
CA GLU A 107 16.00 -6.15 17.88
C GLU A 107 15.68 -6.41 16.40
N GLN A 108 15.78 -7.66 15.95
CA GLN A 108 15.49 -8.01 14.56
C GLN A 108 14.00 -7.82 14.21
N ALA A 109 13.09 -8.12 15.14
CA ALA A 109 11.67 -7.85 14.96
C ALA A 109 11.35 -6.35 14.84
N ALA A 110 12.10 -5.48 15.52
CA ALA A 110 11.98 -4.04 15.37
C ALA A 110 12.38 -3.57 13.96
N PHE A 111 13.42 -4.15 13.35
CA PHE A 111 13.75 -3.89 11.95
C PHE A 111 12.67 -4.39 10.99
N LEU A 112 12.05 -5.54 11.25
CA LEU A 112 10.93 -6.01 10.43
C LEU A 112 9.75 -5.01 10.47
N ARG A 113 9.40 -4.49 11.66
CA ARG A 113 8.42 -3.40 11.78
C ARG A 113 8.86 -2.15 11.03
N LYS A 114 10.13 -1.77 11.14
CA LYS A 114 10.70 -0.63 10.42
C LYS A 114 10.53 -0.78 8.90
N GLY A 115 10.63 -2.00 8.38
CA GLY A 115 10.35 -2.30 6.97
C GLY A 115 8.96 -1.85 6.54
N PHE A 116 7.92 -2.15 7.31
CA PHE A 116 6.56 -1.72 6.99
C PHE A 116 6.37 -0.20 7.11
N GLU A 117 7.06 0.47 8.04
CA GLU A 117 7.09 1.94 8.09
C GLU A 117 7.73 2.53 6.82
N VAL A 118 8.80 1.91 6.32
CA VAL A 118 9.43 2.32 5.05
C VAL A 118 8.47 2.08 3.88
N GLN A 119 7.74 0.95 3.84
CA GLN A 119 6.72 0.71 2.81
C GLN A 119 5.64 1.79 2.82
N ARG A 120 5.20 2.21 4.01
CA ARG A 120 4.25 3.31 4.15
C ARG A 120 4.76 4.59 3.48
N GLY A 121 6.02 4.96 3.70
CA GLY A 121 6.67 6.10 3.03
C GLY A 121 6.74 5.93 1.51
N ILE A 122 7.14 4.73 1.04
CA ILE A 122 7.19 4.41 -0.39
C ILE A 122 5.81 4.59 -1.04
N LEU A 123 4.74 4.09 -0.41
CA LEU A 123 3.38 4.19 -0.94
C LEU A 123 2.88 5.64 -0.98
N LEU A 124 3.21 6.45 0.02
CA LEU A 124 2.89 7.88 0.01
C LEU A 124 3.59 8.60 -1.14
N VAL A 125 4.88 8.32 -1.38
CA VAL A 125 5.60 8.88 -2.54
C VAL A 125 4.96 8.42 -3.85
N ILE A 126 4.65 7.13 -4.00
CA ILE A 126 4.03 6.59 -5.22
C ILE A 126 2.65 7.20 -5.49
N SER A 127 1.87 7.50 -4.44
CA SER A 127 0.56 8.14 -4.58
C SER A 127 0.63 9.56 -5.19
N LYS A 128 1.80 10.20 -5.13
CA LYS A 128 2.05 11.55 -5.66
C LYS A 128 2.89 11.56 -6.93
N ALA A 129 3.51 10.43 -7.29
CA ALA A 129 4.48 10.34 -8.37
C ALA A 129 3.95 9.56 -9.58
N LYS A 130 4.42 9.94 -10.76
CA LYS A 130 4.32 9.11 -11.98
C LYS A 130 5.33 7.96 -11.93
N LYS A 131 4.98 6.81 -12.51
CA LYS A 131 5.90 5.68 -12.66
C LYS A 131 7.16 6.14 -13.42
N PRO A 132 8.36 5.98 -12.84
CA PRO A 132 9.62 6.30 -13.53
C PRO A 132 9.75 5.51 -14.82
N HIS A 133 10.17 6.14 -15.92
CA HIS A 133 10.35 5.48 -17.21
C HIS A 133 11.56 6.04 -17.99
N GLY A 134 12.36 5.12 -18.56
CA GLY A 134 13.13 5.36 -19.78
C GLY A 134 14.46 6.13 -19.70
N ASP A 135 14.83 6.72 -18.56
CA ASP A 135 16.12 7.41 -18.43
C ASP A 135 16.88 7.13 -17.12
N ASN A 136 18.19 7.40 -17.14
CA ASN A 136 19.11 7.16 -16.01
C ASN A 136 18.72 7.95 -14.75
N VAL A 137 18.05 9.09 -14.89
CA VAL A 137 17.64 9.96 -13.77
C VAL A 137 16.45 9.33 -13.06
N ALA A 138 15.46 8.87 -13.82
CA ALA A 138 14.28 8.15 -13.36
C ALA A 138 14.67 6.85 -12.64
N GLU A 139 15.61 6.08 -13.22
CA GLU A 139 16.14 4.88 -12.56
C GLU A 139 16.86 5.19 -11.25
N LYS A 140 17.68 6.24 -11.21
CA LYS A 140 18.38 6.65 -9.99
C LYS A 140 17.40 7.10 -8.91
N ALA A 141 16.36 7.87 -9.27
CA ALA A 141 15.32 8.28 -8.34
C ALA A 141 14.56 7.07 -7.78
N TYR A 142 14.26 6.08 -8.63
CA TYR A 142 13.61 4.85 -8.18
C TYR A 142 14.50 4.02 -7.24
N LYS A 143 15.79 3.89 -7.55
CA LYS A 143 16.76 3.22 -6.64
C LYS A 143 16.85 3.96 -5.30
N ASN A 144 16.89 5.28 -5.31
CA ASN A 144 16.92 6.09 -4.08
C ASN A 144 15.66 5.91 -3.24
N LEU A 145 14.48 5.78 -3.87
CA LEU A 145 13.22 5.50 -3.17
C LEU A 145 13.28 4.15 -2.43
N LEU A 146 13.91 3.14 -3.03
CA LEU A 146 13.98 1.79 -2.48
C LEU A 146 15.14 1.59 -1.49
N GLN A 147 16.16 2.46 -1.50
CA GLN A 147 17.36 2.31 -0.67
C GLN A 147 17.06 2.11 0.83
N PRO A 148 16.13 2.85 1.47
CA PRO A 148 15.82 2.64 2.88
C PRO A 148 15.27 1.23 3.18
N MET A 149 14.61 0.60 2.21
CA MET A 149 14.13 -0.78 2.36
C MET A 149 15.30 -1.78 2.30
N GLU A 150 16.24 -1.56 1.38
CA GLU A 150 17.44 -2.39 1.28
C GLU A 150 18.29 -2.32 2.56
N ASP A 151 18.39 -1.14 3.17
CA ASP A 151 19.11 -0.93 4.43
C ASP A 151 18.46 -1.68 5.61
N VAL A 152 17.11 -1.73 5.63
CA VAL A 152 16.36 -2.52 6.61
C VAL A 152 16.62 -4.01 6.43
N ILE A 153 16.47 -4.53 5.21
CA ILE A 153 16.68 -5.96 4.90
C ILE A 153 18.13 -6.35 5.22
N SER A 154 19.09 -5.50 4.86
CA SER A 154 20.50 -5.68 5.19
C SER A 154 20.75 -5.75 6.69
N SER A 155 20.08 -4.90 7.48
CA SER A 155 20.18 -4.92 8.94
C SER A 155 19.59 -6.19 9.55
N ILE A 156 18.44 -6.67 9.05
CA ILE A 156 17.84 -7.95 9.46
C ILE A 156 18.81 -9.11 9.20
N ARG A 157 19.42 -9.16 8.00
CA ARG A 157 20.39 -10.20 7.65
C ARG A 157 21.66 -10.08 8.47
N ARG A 158 22.15 -8.87 8.73
CA ARG A 158 23.35 -8.65 9.56
C ARG A 158 23.19 -9.23 10.96
N ILE A 159 22.07 -8.93 11.63
CA ILE A 159 21.77 -9.49 12.96
C ILE A 159 21.82 -11.03 12.93
N GLN A 160 21.24 -11.66 11.91
CA GLN A 160 21.29 -13.11 11.75
C GLN A 160 22.73 -13.63 11.56
N GLN A 161 23.53 -12.97 10.74
CA GLN A 161 24.89 -13.38 10.43
C GLN A 161 25.85 -13.25 11.62
N GLU A 162 25.68 -12.20 12.42
CA GLU A 162 26.48 -11.94 13.63
C GLU A 162 26.16 -12.90 14.77
N ASN A 163 25.01 -13.60 14.71
CA ASN A 163 24.50 -14.46 15.77
C ASN A 163 24.45 -15.96 15.40
N ARG A 164 25.27 -16.41 14.44
CA ARG A 164 25.32 -17.80 13.93
C ARG A 164 25.51 -18.90 14.97
N GLY A 165 26.20 -18.60 16.06
CA GLY A 165 26.47 -19.56 17.14
C GLY A 165 25.48 -19.51 18.31
N THR A 166 24.44 -18.68 18.24
CA THR A 166 23.52 -18.46 19.35
C THR A 166 22.32 -19.39 19.29
N PRO A 167 21.67 -19.70 20.44
CA PRO A 167 20.41 -20.45 20.45
C PRO A 167 19.29 -19.79 19.61
N ALA A 168 19.34 -18.47 19.43
CA ALA A 168 18.36 -17.72 18.65
C ALA A 168 18.52 -17.89 17.13
N PHE A 169 19.59 -18.54 16.65
CA PHE A 169 19.95 -18.53 15.22
C PHE A 169 18.83 -19.01 14.28
N ASN A 170 18.11 -20.06 14.65
CA ASN A 170 17.00 -20.55 13.82
C ASN A 170 15.84 -19.54 13.77
N MET A 171 15.52 -18.85 14.88
CA MET A 171 14.54 -17.77 14.87
C MET A 171 15.00 -16.61 13.99
N LEU A 172 16.26 -16.19 14.15
CA LEU A 172 16.82 -15.08 13.37
C LEU A 172 16.87 -15.39 11.87
N SER A 173 17.11 -16.66 11.53
CA SER A 173 17.12 -17.13 10.14
C SER A 173 15.72 -17.19 9.54
N ALA A 174 14.71 -17.59 10.33
CA ALA A 174 13.32 -17.52 9.89
C ALA A 174 12.90 -16.07 9.56
N VAL A 175 13.30 -15.09 10.38
CA VAL A 175 13.04 -13.67 10.10
C VAL A 175 13.82 -13.19 8.88
N ALA A 176 15.10 -13.53 8.76
CA ALA A 176 15.94 -13.10 7.64
C ALA A 176 15.41 -13.61 6.29
N ASP A 177 15.00 -14.87 6.20
CA ASP A 177 14.42 -15.43 4.98
C ASP A 177 13.04 -14.84 4.69
N GLY A 178 12.20 -14.72 5.73
CA GLY A 178 10.86 -14.14 5.58
C GLY A 178 10.84 -12.63 5.29
N SER A 179 11.95 -11.91 5.54
CA SER A 179 12.08 -10.49 5.18
C SER A 179 11.96 -10.22 3.67
N PHE A 180 12.03 -11.26 2.83
CA PHE A 180 11.69 -11.18 1.41
C PHE A 180 10.25 -10.67 1.17
N ALA A 181 9.34 -10.80 2.15
CA ALA A 181 8.00 -10.22 2.05
C ALA A 181 8.03 -8.69 2.00
N LEU A 182 9.09 -8.05 2.51
CA LEU A 182 9.20 -6.58 2.53
C LEU A 182 9.40 -5.96 1.13
N THR A 183 9.73 -6.75 0.12
CA THR A 183 9.95 -6.27 -1.25
C THR A 183 8.70 -6.37 -2.14
N TRP A 184 7.52 -6.64 -1.57
CA TRP A 184 6.28 -6.77 -2.36
C TRP A 184 5.95 -5.50 -3.16
N THR A 185 6.42 -4.33 -2.72
CA THR A 185 6.19 -3.05 -3.41
C THR A 185 6.87 -2.95 -4.77
N THR A 186 7.77 -3.88 -5.11
CA THR A 186 8.39 -3.95 -6.45
C THR A 186 7.73 -4.98 -7.36
N VAL A 187 6.69 -5.68 -6.89
CA VAL A 187 6.02 -6.75 -7.61
C VAL A 187 4.91 -6.18 -8.50
N GLU A 188 5.04 -6.36 -9.82
CA GLU A 188 4.11 -5.79 -10.79
C GLU A 188 2.76 -6.50 -10.88
N SER A 189 2.66 -7.75 -10.41
CA SER A 189 1.38 -8.45 -10.37
C SER A 189 1.33 -9.47 -9.24
N ARG A 190 0.16 -9.56 -8.61
CA ARG A 190 -0.14 -10.53 -7.55
C ARG A 190 0.84 -10.50 -6.37
N PRO A 191 1.06 -9.33 -5.72
CA PRO A 191 2.03 -9.19 -4.62
C PRO A 191 1.75 -10.10 -3.42
N TRP A 192 0.52 -10.59 -3.20
CA TRP A 192 0.26 -11.57 -2.13
C TRP A 192 1.05 -12.87 -2.30
N LYS A 193 1.39 -13.27 -3.54
CA LYS A 193 2.21 -14.47 -3.78
C LYS A 193 3.61 -14.33 -3.19
N GLN A 194 4.14 -13.10 -3.18
CA GLN A 194 5.41 -12.77 -2.55
C GLN A 194 5.38 -13.08 -1.05
N ALA A 195 4.26 -12.75 -0.37
CA ALA A 195 4.07 -13.07 1.04
C ALA A 195 3.99 -14.59 1.28
N GLU A 196 3.30 -15.33 0.40
CA GLU A 196 3.19 -16.80 0.48
C GLU A 196 4.53 -17.50 0.27
N GLU A 197 5.31 -17.04 -0.70
CA GLU A 197 6.67 -17.55 -0.94
C GLU A 197 7.60 -17.24 0.23
N SER A 198 7.51 -16.03 0.78
CA SER A 198 8.30 -15.62 1.95
C SER A 198 7.97 -16.46 3.19
N LEU A 199 6.70 -16.82 3.39
CA LEU A 199 6.30 -17.80 4.41
C LEU A 199 6.97 -19.16 4.18
N THR A 200 6.95 -19.64 2.94
CA THR A 200 7.57 -20.93 2.58
C THR A 200 9.07 -20.94 2.88
N MET A 201 9.76 -19.83 2.62
CA MET A 201 11.18 -19.67 2.97
C MET A 201 11.39 -19.63 4.49
N ALA A 202 10.62 -18.81 5.21
CA ALA A 202 10.68 -18.70 6.67
C ALA A 202 10.43 -20.03 7.38
N GLN A 203 9.57 -20.88 6.81
CA GLN A 203 9.21 -22.18 7.38
C GLN A 203 10.38 -23.14 7.51
N PHE A 204 11.40 -23.04 6.65
CA PHE A 204 12.56 -23.93 6.74
C PHE A 204 13.25 -23.84 8.11
N PHE A 205 13.47 -22.63 8.62
CA PHE A 205 14.05 -22.41 9.94
C PHE A 205 13.01 -22.36 11.05
N GLY A 206 11.81 -21.81 10.80
CA GLY A 206 10.74 -21.79 11.79
C GLY A 206 10.33 -23.22 12.22
N ASN A 207 10.29 -24.18 11.30
CA ASN A 207 9.99 -25.57 11.63
C ASN A 207 11.10 -26.25 12.45
N LYS A 208 12.35 -25.77 12.37
CA LYS A 208 13.42 -26.24 13.27
C LYS A 208 13.18 -25.75 14.68
N VAL A 209 12.81 -24.47 14.85
CA VAL A 209 12.43 -23.92 16.16
C VAL A 209 11.28 -24.71 16.76
N LEU A 210 10.22 -24.99 15.99
CA LEU A 210 9.07 -25.81 16.42
C LEU A 210 9.44 -27.25 16.79
N LYS A 211 10.52 -27.79 16.21
CA LYS A 211 11.03 -29.13 16.53
C LYS A 211 11.90 -29.11 17.79
N GLU A 212 12.66 -28.04 18.01
CA GLU A 212 13.59 -27.86 19.13
C GLU A 212 12.86 -27.49 20.43
N HIS A 213 11.68 -26.88 20.34
CA HIS A 213 10.94 -26.37 21.49
C HIS A 213 9.61 -27.12 21.66
N PRO A 214 9.19 -27.39 22.92
CA PRO A 214 7.92 -28.06 23.16
C PRO A 214 6.75 -27.18 22.69
N ARG A 215 5.64 -27.83 22.31
CA ARG A 215 4.40 -27.11 21.98
C ARG A 215 3.98 -26.22 23.14
N GLY A 216 3.57 -24.99 22.83
CA GLY A 216 3.17 -24.00 23.82
C GLY A 216 4.32 -23.27 24.53
N SER A 217 5.59 -23.59 24.22
CA SER A 217 6.72 -22.73 24.58
C SER A 217 6.59 -21.34 23.98
N LEU A 218 7.35 -20.38 24.52
CA LEU A 218 7.35 -19.01 24.04
C LEU A 218 7.84 -18.93 22.58
N GLU A 219 8.86 -19.72 22.25
CA GLU A 219 9.45 -19.81 20.92
C GLU A 219 8.50 -20.47 19.92
N ALA A 220 7.78 -21.53 20.32
CA ALA A 220 6.79 -22.16 19.45
C ALA A 220 5.63 -21.21 19.13
N GLN A 221 5.07 -20.54 20.14
CA GLN A 221 4.04 -19.51 19.94
C GLN A 221 4.55 -18.36 19.07
N TRP A 222 5.81 -17.96 19.27
CA TRP A 222 6.43 -16.92 18.46
C TRP A 222 6.47 -17.30 16.98
N VAL A 223 6.89 -18.52 16.64
CA VAL A 223 6.89 -19.00 15.23
C VAL A 223 5.47 -19.02 14.66
N GLU A 224 4.48 -19.49 15.42
CA GLU A 224 3.09 -19.53 14.98
C GLU A 224 2.55 -18.12 14.66
N THR A 225 2.82 -17.14 15.52
CA THR A 225 2.45 -15.73 15.23
C THR A 225 3.22 -15.15 14.05
N TYR A 226 4.48 -15.56 13.85
CA TYR A 226 5.27 -15.14 12.70
C TYR A 226 4.69 -15.71 11.39
N TYR A 227 4.23 -16.96 11.40
CA TYR A 227 3.56 -17.54 10.22
C TYR A 227 2.22 -16.87 9.93
N ALA A 228 1.43 -16.57 10.98
CA ALA A 228 0.15 -15.90 10.83
C ALA A 228 0.31 -14.51 10.18
N LEU A 229 1.38 -13.79 10.48
CA LEU A 229 1.70 -12.48 9.90
C LEU A 229 1.70 -12.51 8.36
N PHE A 230 2.21 -13.58 7.73
CA PHE A 230 2.21 -13.70 6.26
C PHE A 230 0.81 -13.91 5.69
N GLY A 231 -0.07 -14.61 6.42
CA GLY A 231 -1.46 -14.78 6.03
C GLY A 231 -2.23 -13.46 6.08
N GLU A 232 -2.03 -12.68 7.15
CA GLU A 232 -2.58 -11.33 7.29
C GLU A 232 -2.04 -10.41 6.18
N LEU A 233 -0.73 -10.45 5.90
CA LEU A 233 -0.11 -9.67 4.83
C LEU A 233 -0.69 -10.04 3.46
N ALA A 234 -0.80 -11.33 3.16
CA ALA A 234 -1.36 -11.81 1.90
C ALA A 234 -2.83 -11.39 1.74
N SER A 235 -3.59 -11.33 2.83
CA SER A 235 -4.99 -10.88 2.83
C SER A 235 -5.09 -9.39 2.52
N PHE A 236 -4.31 -8.57 3.22
CA PHE A 236 -4.16 -7.13 2.92
C PHE A 236 -3.77 -6.90 1.45
N LEU A 237 -2.77 -7.61 0.93
CA LEU A 237 -2.29 -7.42 -0.44
C LEU A 237 -3.31 -7.82 -1.50
N ARG A 238 -4.16 -8.82 -1.24
CA ARG A 238 -5.27 -9.18 -2.14
C ARG A 238 -6.33 -8.09 -2.19
N GLU A 239 -6.63 -7.48 -1.05
CA GLU A 239 -7.65 -6.44 -0.95
C GLU A 239 -7.15 -5.12 -1.56
N ALA A 240 -5.97 -4.66 -1.15
CA ALA A 240 -5.47 -3.33 -1.51
C ALA A 240 -4.71 -3.31 -2.84
N TYR A 241 -3.98 -4.38 -3.19
CA TYR A 241 -3.10 -4.42 -4.37
C TYR A 241 -3.28 -5.67 -5.23
N PRO A 242 -4.51 -6.02 -5.68
CA PRO A 242 -4.76 -7.24 -6.44
C PRO A 242 -4.00 -7.33 -7.78
N TYR A 243 -3.56 -6.19 -8.31
CA TYR A 243 -2.83 -6.09 -9.57
C TYR A 243 -1.46 -5.41 -9.41
N GLY A 244 -0.91 -5.41 -8.19
CA GLY A 244 0.32 -4.68 -7.87
C GLY A 244 0.06 -3.21 -7.58
N ILE A 245 1.14 -2.46 -7.41
CA ILE A 245 1.07 -1.04 -7.08
C ILE A 245 0.66 -0.20 -8.29
N THR A 246 -0.30 0.69 -8.06
CA THR A 246 -0.75 1.68 -9.03
C THR A 246 -0.08 3.02 -8.75
N TRP A 247 0.64 3.55 -9.73
CA TRP A 247 1.25 4.88 -9.67
C TRP A 247 0.24 5.95 -10.07
N ASN A 248 0.43 7.18 -9.59
CA ASN A 248 -0.42 8.29 -9.99
C ASN A 248 -0.05 8.78 -11.39
N SER A 249 -0.90 8.50 -12.39
CA SER A 249 -0.68 8.91 -13.78
C SER A 249 -0.63 10.42 -13.97
N GLN A 250 -1.24 11.19 -13.06
CA GLN A 250 -1.21 12.65 -13.03
C GLN A 250 -0.22 13.21 -12.01
N GLY A 251 0.58 12.34 -11.38
CA GLY A 251 1.57 12.73 -10.38
C GLY A 251 2.73 13.56 -10.94
N ASP A 252 3.58 14.03 -10.04
CA ASP A 252 4.83 14.71 -10.40
C ASP A 252 5.94 13.69 -10.73
N VAL A 253 7.06 14.16 -11.27
CA VAL A 253 8.26 13.36 -11.48
C VAL A 253 8.77 12.85 -10.13
N LEU A 254 9.07 11.56 -10.03
CA LEU A 254 9.47 10.92 -8.78
C LEU A 254 10.59 11.67 -8.03
N GLY A 255 11.61 12.15 -8.75
CA GLY A 255 12.71 12.91 -8.15
C GLY A 255 12.25 14.18 -7.42
N ASN A 256 11.24 14.88 -7.95
CA ASN A 256 10.67 16.08 -7.32
C ASN A 256 9.88 15.72 -6.06
N VAL A 257 9.09 14.64 -6.12
CA VAL A 257 8.31 14.17 -4.97
C VAL A 257 9.22 13.76 -3.81
N ILE A 258 10.27 12.98 -4.09
CA ILE A 258 11.25 12.58 -3.07
C ILE A 258 11.93 13.81 -2.44
N ALA A 259 12.34 14.79 -3.25
CA ALA A 259 12.98 16.00 -2.75
C ALA A 259 12.03 16.87 -1.89
N GLY A 260 10.74 16.89 -2.24
CA GLY A 260 9.72 17.65 -1.50
C GLY A 260 9.26 16.99 -0.20
N ASP A 261 9.38 15.66 -0.07
CA ASP A 261 9.05 14.92 1.16
C ASP A 261 10.21 14.94 2.18
N ALA A 262 11.43 15.21 1.71
CA ALA A 262 12.63 15.32 2.55
C ALA A 262 12.84 16.72 3.17
N ALA A 263 12.03 17.72 2.80
CA ALA A 263 12.12 19.11 3.23
C ALA A 263 11.09 19.45 4.32
#